data_AF-A0A956DD71-F1
#
_entry.id   AF-A0A956DD71-F1
#
_cell.length_a   1.000
_cell.length_b   1.000
_cell.length_c   1.000
_cell.angle_alpha   90.00
_cell.angle_beta   90.00
_cell.angle_gamma   90.00
#
_symmetry.space_group_name_H-M   'P 1'
#
loop_
_entity.id
_entity.type
_entity.pdbx_description
1 polymer ?
#
loop_
_entity_poly.entity_id
_entity_poly.type
_entity_poly.pdbx_seq_one_letter_code
_entity_poly.pdbx_strand_id
1 'polypeptide(L)'
;MTTENAESRPPERSGPPPTPAEADATYVRSLRTAGWLAELTDPLLAVFQESATANPDEDARRLDLLLLYYHASDTEAAARRRAQDRFFLHDADEPASARDLVVRLSSVTPELGTVTLERIGTDDGPLVLRAGEHLAAVSDPEEEEELDTGQIDLSELEEAASITVRGLVRAVNILLDRFGVRERLIPLPSDGRREAYAALPVAEAMTLCRAGGLDVTNAERLFDLAAW
;
A
#
# COMPACT_ATOMS: atom_id res chain seq x y z
N MET A 1 29.12 45.28 18.74
CA MET A 1 29.46 43.98 18.13
C MET A 1 28.32 43.04 18.46
N THR A 2 27.35 42.96 17.55
CA THR A 2 26.18 42.08 17.64
C THR A 2 26.13 41.38 16.30
N THR A 3 26.60 40.13 16.28
CA THR A 3 26.51 39.25 15.13
C THR A 3 25.09 38.71 15.05
N GLU A 4 24.29 39.27 14.14
CA GLU A 4 23.02 38.67 13.70
C GLU A 4 23.33 37.30 13.07
N ASN A 5 22.77 36.26 13.69
CA ASN A 5 22.73 34.91 13.15
C ASN A 5 21.77 34.95 11.95
N ALA A 6 22.32 34.89 10.73
CA ALA A 6 21.54 34.69 9.53
C ALA A 6 20.97 33.27 9.53
N GLU A 7 19.69 33.14 9.90
CA GLU A 7 18.91 31.93 9.67
C GLU A 7 18.92 31.62 8.16
N SER A 8 19.64 30.56 7.81
CA SER A 8 19.70 30.07 6.43
C SER A 8 18.36 29.44 6.07
N ARG A 9 17.48 30.22 5.42
CA ARG A 9 16.29 29.68 4.77
C ARG A 9 16.71 28.66 3.71
N PRO A 10 16.02 27.51 3.58
CA PRO A 10 16.24 26.59 2.47
C PRO A 10 16.01 27.34 1.14
N PRO A 11 16.77 27.04 0.07
CA PRO A 11 16.56 27.68 -1.21
C PRO A 11 15.14 27.40 -1.70
N GLU A 12 14.36 28.46 -1.92
CA GLU A 12 13.06 28.39 -2.59
C GLU A 12 13.28 27.74 -3.96
N ARG A 13 12.62 26.60 -4.20
CA ARG A 13 12.65 25.92 -5.50
C ARG A 13 12.17 26.90 -6.56
N SER A 14 13.12 27.45 -7.31
CA SER A 14 12.88 28.50 -8.30
C SER A 14 12.43 27.85 -9.61
N GLY A 15 11.14 27.61 -9.75
CA GLY A 15 10.51 27.11 -10.96
C GLY A 15 8.99 27.05 -10.82
N PRO A 16 8.23 27.07 -11.93
CA PRO A 16 6.81 26.74 -11.88
C PRO A 16 6.63 25.34 -11.26
N PRO A 17 5.51 25.09 -10.55
CA PRO A 17 5.21 23.74 -10.07
C PRO A 17 5.21 22.76 -11.26
N PRO A 18 5.66 21.51 -11.05
CA PRO A 18 5.66 20.51 -12.11
C PRO A 18 4.25 20.33 -12.66
N THR A 19 4.16 20.08 -13.96
CA THR A 19 2.91 19.64 -14.58
C THR A 19 2.49 18.28 -14.02
N PRO A 20 1.19 17.91 -14.09
CA PRO A 20 0.73 16.58 -13.67
C PRO A 20 1.54 15.43 -14.27
N ALA A 21 1.83 15.49 -15.58
CA ALA A 21 2.62 14.47 -16.26
C ALA A 21 4.07 14.38 -15.74
N GLU A 22 4.69 15.51 -15.38
CA GLU A 22 6.05 15.54 -14.79
C GLU A 22 6.06 14.99 -13.36
N ALA A 23 5.01 15.29 -12.58
CA ALA A 23 4.84 14.73 -11.24
C ALA A 23 4.65 13.20 -11.30
N ASP A 24 3.77 12.72 -12.18
CA ASP A 24 3.51 11.29 -12.39
C ASP A 24 4.77 10.56 -12.90
N ALA A 25 5.54 11.17 -13.81
CA ALA A 25 6.80 10.60 -14.29
C ALA A 25 7.87 10.54 -13.19
N THR A 26 7.90 11.52 -12.29
CA THR A 26 8.79 11.53 -11.13
C THR A 26 8.41 10.42 -10.16
N TYR A 27 7.12 10.23 -9.89
CA TYR A 27 6.59 9.13 -9.07
C TYR A 27 6.98 7.76 -9.65
N VAL A 28 6.74 7.52 -10.93
CA VAL A 28 7.10 6.26 -11.61
C VAL A 28 8.62 6.01 -11.56
N ARG A 29 9.45 7.06 -11.69
CA ARG A 29 10.90 6.93 -11.57
C ARG A 29 11.33 6.54 -10.16
N SER A 30 10.67 7.06 -9.14
CA SER A 30 10.91 6.67 -7.74
C SER A 30 10.59 5.20 -7.51
N LEU A 31 9.45 4.72 -8.01
CA LEU A 31 9.08 3.30 -7.97
C LEU A 31 10.12 2.43 -8.70
N ARG A 32 10.57 2.85 -9.89
CA ARG A 32 11.64 2.16 -10.64
C ARG A 32 12.96 2.09 -9.89
N THR A 33 13.32 3.15 -9.18
CA THR A 33 14.53 3.18 -8.35
C THR A 33 14.42 2.23 -7.15
N ALA A 34 13.20 2.03 -6.64
CA ALA A 34 12.87 1.06 -5.59
C ALA A 34 12.77 -0.40 -6.11
N GLY A 35 13.15 -0.66 -7.37
CA GLY A 35 13.14 -2.00 -7.97
C GLY A 35 11.79 -2.44 -8.54
N TRP A 36 10.79 -1.55 -8.53
CA TRP A 36 9.45 -1.79 -9.03
C TRP A 36 9.26 -1.36 -10.48
N LEU A 37 8.24 -1.86 -11.19
CA LEU A 37 7.95 -1.41 -12.55
C LEU A 37 9.15 -1.54 -13.51
N ALA A 38 9.95 -2.60 -13.33
CA ALA A 38 11.22 -2.77 -14.05
C ALA A 38 11.05 -2.78 -15.58
N GLU A 39 9.88 -3.22 -16.06
CA GLU A 39 9.54 -3.25 -17.49
C GLU A 39 8.85 -1.96 -17.99
N LEU A 40 8.56 -0.99 -17.12
CA LEU A 40 7.95 0.29 -17.49
C LEU A 40 9.03 1.25 -18.02
N THR A 41 9.25 1.19 -19.32
CA THR A 41 10.17 2.09 -20.03
C THR A 41 9.58 3.49 -20.21
N ASP A 42 10.42 4.52 -20.37
CA ASP A 42 9.95 5.89 -20.59
C ASP A 42 9.03 6.04 -21.82
N PRO A 43 9.29 5.36 -22.97
CA PRO A 43 8.34 5.36 -24.08
C PRO A 43 6.98 4.75 -23.72
N LEU A 44 6.97 3.65 -22.94
CA LEU A 44 5.72 3.01 -22.51
C LEU A 44 4.96 3.90 -21.52
N LEU A 45 5.67 4.58 -20.62
CA LEU A 45 5.08 5.55 -19.72
C LEU A 45 4.40 6.69 -20.49
N ALA A 46 5.06 7.24 -21.52
CA ALA A 46 4.47 8.29 -22.35
C ALA A 46 3.16 7.82 -23.01
N VAL A 47 3.13 6.60 -23.55
CA VAL A 47 1.91 5.99 -24.11
C VAL A 47 0.80 5.87 -23.06
N PHE A 48 1.14 5.46 -21.83
CA PHE A 48 0.15 5.35 -20.75
C PHE A 48 -0.34 6.72 -20.27
N GLN A 49 0.52 7.73 -20.20
CA GLN A 49 0.12 9.10 -19.88
C GLN A 49 -0.82 9.70 -20.94
N GLU A 50 -0.62 9.36 -22.21
CA GLU A 50 -1.54 9.74 -23.30
C GLU A 50 -2.87 8.97 -23.26
N SER A 51 -2.84 7.73 -22.76
CA SER A 51 -4.01 6.84 -22.71
C SER A 51 -4.84 6.98 -21.42
N ALA A 52 -4.25 7.50 -20.35
CA ALA A 52 -4.90 7.68 -19.07
C ALA A 52 -6.03 8.72 -19.17
N THR A 53 -7.12 8.45 -18.45
CA THR A 53 -8.23 9.41 -18.37
C THR A 53 -7.76 10.66 -17.65
N ALA A 54 -8.11 11.84 -18.17
CA ALA A 54 -7.82 13.09 -17.49
C ALA A 54 -8.53 13.12 -16.12
N ASN A 55 -7.75 13.13 -15.05
CA ASN A 55 -8.24 13.18 -13.68
C ASN A 55 -7.50 14.27 -12.90
N PRO A 56 -8.19 15.22 -12.24
CA PRO A 56 -7.53 16.24 -11.42
C PRO A 56 -6.85 15.67 -10.17
N ASP A 57 -7.35 14.55 -9.65
CA ASP A 57 -6.78 13.86 -8.49
C ASP A 57 -5.46 13.17 -8.87
N GLU A 58 -4.40 13.47 -8.12
CA GLU A 58 -3.07 12.95 -8.38
C GLU A 58 -2.93 11.46 -8.09
N ASP A 59 -3.51 10.98 -7.00
CA ASP A 59 -3.41 9.58 -6.60
C ASP A 59 -4.27 8.71 -7.49
N ALA A 60 -5.43 9.22 -7.92
CA ALA A 60 -6.24 8.54 -8.92
C ALA A 60 -5.52 8.40 -10.27
N ARG A 61 -4.80 9.43 -10.74
CA ARG A 61 -3.98 9.35 -11.97
C ARG A 61 -2.86 8.34 -11.84
N ARG A 62 -2.15 8.33 -10.70
CA ARG A 62 -1.07 7.38 -10.44
C ARG A 62 -1.58 5.94 -10.43
N LEU A 63 -2.72 5.69 -9.79
CA LEU A 63 -3.39 4.39 -9.81
C LEU A 63 -3.84 3.98 -11.22
N ASP A 64 -4.36 4.92 -12.02
CA ASP A 64 -4.70 4.66 -13.43
C ASP A 64 -3.48 4.23 -14.25
N LEU A 65 -2.32 4.86 -14.05
CA LEU A 65 -1.07 4.46 -14.70
C LEU A 65 -0.62 3.06 -14.28
N LEU A 66 -0.72 2.73 -12.99
CA LEU A 66 -0.40 1.39 -12.50
C LEU A 66 -1.38 0.34 -13.04
N LEU A 67 -2.67 0.67 -13.11
CA LEU A 67 -3.68 -0.17 -13.72
C LEU A 67 -3.40 -0.41 -15.20
N LEU A 68 -2.99 0.62 -15.96
CA LEU A 68 -2.57 0.42 -17.34
C LEU A 68 -1.35 -0.52 -17.42
N TYR A 69 -0.35 -0.34 -16.55
CA TYR A 69 0.84 -1.19 -16.56
C TYR A 69 0.56 -2.66 -16.21
N TYR A 70 -0.29 -2.90 -15.21
CA TYR A 70 -0.61 -4.23 -14.70
C TYR A 70 -1.83 -4.88 -15.36
N HIS A 71 -2.69 -4.14 -16.07
CA HIS A 71 -3.98 -4.66 -16.57
C HIS A 71 -4.37 -4.20 -18.00
N ALA A 72 -3.66 -3.26 -18.66
CA ALA A 72 -4.10 -2.73 -19.98
C ALA A 72 -4.24 -3.78 -21.09
N SER A 73 -3.65 -4.96 -20.91
CA SER A 73 -3.87 -6.10 -21.78
C SER A 73 -3.59 -7.32 -20.94
N ASP A 74 -4.59 -8.20 -20.75
CA ASP A 74 -4.44 -9.46 -20.02
C ASP A 74 -3.48 -10.39 -20.78
N THR A 75 -2.20 -10.06 -20.66
CA THR A 75 -1.08 -10.60 -21.41
C THR A 75 -0.20 -11.34 -20.43
N GLU A 76 0.59 -12.27 -20.95
CA GLU A 76 1.64 -12.94 -20.17
C GLU A 76 2.60 -11.93 -19.52
N ALA A 77 2.85 -10.79 -20.17
CA ALA A 77 3.66 -9.71 -19.61
C ALA A 77 2.99 -9.08 -18.37
N ALA A 78 1.70 -8.74 -18.46
CA ALA A 78 0.94 -8.21 -17.32
C ALA A 78 0.90 -9.20 -16.15
N ALA A 79 0.63 -10.48 -16.42
CA ALA A 79 0.65 -11.52 -15.38
C ALA A 79 2.03 -11.68 -14.73
N ARG A 80 3.12 -11.68 -15.53
CA ARG A 80 4.50 -11.72 -15.03
C ARG A 80 4.81 -10.52 -14.15
N ARG A 81 4.44 -9.30 -14.56
CA ARG A 81 4.64 -8.07 -13.78
C ARG A 81 3.91 -8.13 -12.44
N ARG A 82 2.64 -8.55 -12.43
CA ARG A 82 1.87 -8.72 -11.19
C ARG A 82 2.51 -9.75 -10.26
N ALA A 83 3.01 -10.86 -10.79
CA ALA A 83 3.69 -11.88 -9.98
C ALA A 83 5.04 -11.41 -9.44
N GLN A 84 5.83 -10.69 -10.27
CA GLN A 84 7.14 -10.18 -9.89
C GLN A 84 7.03 -9.06 -8.84
N ASP A 85 6.16 -8.08 -9.10
CA ASP A 85 5.98 -6.93 -8.23
C ASP A 85 4.98 -7.25 -7.10
N ARG A 86 4.33 -8.42 -7.09
CA ARG A 86 3.30 -8.81 -6.10
C ARG A 86 2.24 -7.72 -5.89
N PHE A 87 1.83 -7.10 -6.99
CA PHE A 87 0.90 -5.96 -6.97
C PHE A 87 -0.50 -6.43 -6.58
N PHE A 88 -1.05 -5.80 -5.53
CA PHE A 88 -2.42 -6.01 -5.09
C PHE A 88 -3.20 -4.70 -5.16
N LEU A 89 -4.44 -4.76 -5.61
CA LEU A 89 -5.35 -3.63 -5.68
C LEU A 89 -6.72 -4.09 -5.20
N HIS A 90 -7.39 -3.28 -4.40
CA HIS A 90 -8.81 -3.38 -4.09
C HIS A 90 -9.52 -2.08 -4.52
N ASP A 91 -10.68 -2.22 -5.14
CA ASP A 91 -11.57 -1.11 -5.48
C ASP A 91 -12.85 -1.26 -4.62
N ALA A 92 -13.21 -0.23 -3.86
CA ALA A 92 -14.37 -0.26 -2.97
C ALA A 92 -15.71 -0.45 -3.71
N ASP A 93 -15.77 -0.12 -5.01
CA ASP A 93 -16.95 -0.38 -5.84
C ASP A 93 -17.05 -1.85 -6.29
N GLU A 94 -15.97 -2.63 -6.13
CA GLU A 94 -15.95 -4.06 -6.45
C GLU A 94 -16.41 -4.87 -5.23
N PRO A 95 -17.57 -5.55 -5.28
CA PRO A 95 -18.04 -6.34 -4.16
C PRO A 95 -17.09 -7.54 -3.93
N ALA A 96 -16.40 -7.53 -2.79
CA ALA A 96 -15.53 -8.61 -2.36
C ALA A 96 -15.79 -8.94 -0.89
N SER A 97 -15.92 -10.23 -0.56
CA SER A 97 -15.93 -10.63 0.84
C SER A 97 -14.51 -10.62 1.40
N ALA A 98 -14.36 -10.55 2.73
CA ALA A 98 -13.05 -10.65 3.38
C ALA A 98 -12.30 -11.95 3.01
N ARG A 99 -13.04 -13.05 2.76
CA ARG A 99 -12.43 -14.30 2.27
C ARG A 99 -11.89 -14.16 0.85
N ASP A 100 -12.61 -13.46 -0.04
CA ASP A 100 -12.15 -13.19 -1.40
C ASP A 100 -10.89 -12.32 -1.40
N LEU A 101 -10.82 -11.33 -0.51
CA LEU A 101 -9.64 -10.49 -0.31
C LEU A 101 -8.44 -11.31 0.18
N VAL A 102 -8.64 -12.22 1.15
CA VAL A 102 -7.57 -13.12 1.63
C VAL A 102 -7.07 -14.05 0.53
N VAL A 103 -7.96 -14.58 -0.32
CA VAL A 103 -7.56 -15.40 -1.48
C VAL A 103 -6.72 -14.57 -2.46
N ARG A 104 -7.15 -13.34 -2.77
CA ARG A 104 -6.40 -12.43 -3.65
C ARG A 104 -5.04 -12.06 -3.06
N LEU A 105 -4.96 -11.75 -1.77
CA LEU A 105 -3.70 -11.48 -1.07
C LEU A 105 -2.76 -12.69 -1.06
N SER A 106 -3.29 -13.90 -0.86
CA SER A 106 -2.52 -15.15 -0.91
C SER A 106 -1.92 -15.39 -2.31
N SER A 107 -2.62 -14.96 -3.36
CA SER A 107 -2.13 -15.11 -4.75
C SER A 107 -0.88 -14.27 -5.05
N VAL A 108 -0.68 -13.18 -4.30
CA VAL A 108 0.51 -12.32 -4.40
C VAL A 108 1.55 -12.60 -3.31
N THR A 109 1.26 -13.53 -2.38
CA THR A 109 2.17 -13.95 -1.29
C THR A 109 2.29 -15.48 -1.24
N PRO A 110 2.77 -16.12 -2.32
CA PRO A 110 2.79 -17.58 -2.43
C PRO A 110 3.62 -18.28 -1.34
N GLU A 111 4.55 -17.57 -0.69
CA GLU A 111 5.37 -18.07 0.43
C GLU A 111 4.54 -18.53 1.63
N LEU A 112 3.34 -17.96 1.82
CA LEU A 112 2.44 -18.30 2.92
C LEU A 112 1.65 -19.59 2.65
N GLY A 113 1.62 -20.07 1.40
CA GLY A 113 0.76 -21.18 1.00
C GLY A 113 -0.72 -20.83 1.13
N THR A 114 -1.50 -21.74 1.72
CA THR A 114 -2.93 -21.51 1.95
C THR A 114 -3.14 -20.65 3.19
N VAL A 115 -3.71 -19.45 3.00
CA VAL A 115 -4.14 -18.58 4.09
C VAL A 115 -5.66 -18.67 4.27
N THR A 116 -6.11 -18.87 5.50
CA THR A 116 -7.54 -18.92 5.87
C THR A 116 -7.89 -17.83 6.85
N LEU A 117 -9.06 -17.21 6.67
CA LEU A 117 -9.66 -16.30 7.63
C LEU A 117 -10.54 -17.09 8.61
N GLU A 118 -10.19 -17.03 9.89
CA GLU A 118 -10.84 -17.78 10.97
C GLU A 118 -11.22 -16.85 12.13
N ARG A 119 -12.18 -17.28 12.94
CA ARG A 119 -12.42 -16.70 14.28
C ARG A 119 -11.90 -17.66 15.33
N ILE A 120 -11.22 -17.14 16.35
CA ILE A 120 -10.78 -17.95 17.48
C ILE A 120 -11.83 -17.90 18.58
N GLY A 121 -12.32 -19.07 19.00
CA GLY A 121 -13.25 -19.21 20.12
C GLY A 121 -14.70 -19.18 19.68
N THR A 122 -15.43 -18.14 20.08
CA THR A 122 -16.85 -17.95 19.77
C THR A 122 -17.04 -17.15 18.47
N ASP A 123 -18.29 -16.99 18.02
CA ASP A 123 -18.63 -16.19 16.83
C ASP A 123 -18.26 -14.69 16.99
N ASP A 124 -18.13 -14.22 18.23
CA ASP A 124 -17.65 -12.88 18.59
C ASP A 124 -16.14 -12.83 18.87
N GLY A 125 -15.43 -13.94 18.64
CA GLY A 125 -13.99 -14.04 18.87
C GLY A 125 -13.17 -13.25 17.83
N PRO A 126 -11.90 -12.94 18.15
CA PRO A 126 -11.04 -12.17 17.27
C PRO A 126 -10.83 -12.89 15.94
N LEU A 127 -10.81 -12.10 14.87
CA LEU A 127 -10.49 -12.58 13.53
C LEU A 127 -8.99 -12.76 13.39
N VAL A 128 -8.60 -13.87 12.78
CA VAL A 128 -7.20 -14.22 12.55
C VAL A 128 -7.00 -14.76 11.14
N LEU A 129 -5.83 -14.49 10.57
CA LEU A 129 -5.32 -15.20 9.42
C LEU A 129 -4.47 -16.37 9.89
N ARG A 130 -4.75 -17.57 9.40
CA ARG A 130 -3.94 -18.77 9.62
C ARG A 130 -3.22 -19.14 8.33
N ALA A 131 -1.92 -19.40 8.43
CA ALA A 131 -1.09 -19.95 7.37
C ALA A 131 -0.21 -21.07 7.95
N GLY A 132 -0.58 -22.33 7.71
CA GLY A 132 0.04 -23.48 8.35
C GLY A 132 -0.07 -23.42 9.89
N GLU A 133 1.08 -23.39 10.57
CA GLU A 133 1.19 -23.32 12.03
C GLU A 133 1.15 -21.88 12.59
N HIS A 134 1.15 -20.87 11.72
CA HIS A 134 1.21 -19.46 12.11
C HIS A 134 -0.17 -18.79 12.08
N LEU A 135 -0.42 -17.91 13.05
CA LEU A 135 -1.68 -17.17 13.23
C LEU A 135 -1.44 -15.66 13.47
N ALA A 136 -1.98 -14.78 12.65
CA ALA A 136 -1.91 -13.34 12.85
C ALA A 136 -3.31 -12.77 13.12
N ALA A 137 -3.45 -11.91 14.14
CA ALA A 137 -4.70 -11.21 14.39
C ALA A 137 -4.96 -10.19 13.27
N VAL A 138 -6.22 -10.05 12.89
CA VAL A 138 -6.70 -8.99 12.00
C VAL A 138 -7.19 -7.85 12.89
N SER A 139 -6.42 -6.77 12.94
CA SER A 139 -6.81 -5.51 13.58
C SER A 139 -6.53 -4.35 12.63
N ASP A 140 -7.35 -3.31 12.71
CA ASP A 140 -7.10 -2.08 11.96
C ASP A 140 -6.00 -1.27 12.69
N PRO A 141 -4.88 -0.92 12.02
CA PRO A 141 -3.87 -0.06 12.63
C PRO A 141 -4.39 1.36 12.95
N GLU A 142 -5.47 1.83 12.31
CA GLU A 142 -6.05 3.16 12.57
C GLU A 142 -6.98 3.16 13.80
N GLU A 143 -7.63 2.04 14.12
CA GLU A 143 -8.43 1.87 15.34
C GLU A 143 -7.57 1.83 16.61
N GLU A 144 -6.30 1.39 16.52
CA GLU A 144 -5.40 1.31 17.68
C GLU A 144 -5.02 2.72 18.22
N GLU A 145 -5.10 3.79 17.42
CA GLU A 145 -4.79 5.17 17.83
C GLU A 145 -5.99 5.94 18.44
N GLU A 146 -7.24 5.59 18.12
CA GLU A 146 -8.44 6.29 18.62
C GLU A 146 -8.82 5.91 20.06
N LEU A 147 -8.24 4.82 20.60
CA LEU A 147 -8.56 4.31 21.93
C LEU A 147 -7.81 5.00 23.09
N ASP A 148 -6.87 5.91 22.82
CA ASP A 148 -6.07 6.60 23.86
C ASP A 148 -6.71 7.90 24.40
N THR A 149 -7.93 8.26 23.97
CA THR A 149 -8.64 9.44 24.49
C THR A 149 -9.77 9.11 25.47
N GLY A 150 -9.51 8.30 26.50
CA GLY A 150 -10.20 8.34 27.82
C GLY A 150 -11.74 8.24 27.90
N GLN A 151 -12.45 8.03 26.79
CA GLN A 151 -13.89 7.87 26.68
C GLN A 151 -14.16 6.84 25.59
N ILE A 152 -14.05 5.57 25.94
CA ILE A 152 -14.49 4.48 25.08
C ILE A 152 -16.02 4.52 25.07
N ASP A 153 -16.61 5.02 24.00
CA ASP A 153 -18.02 4.81 23.74
C ASP A 153 -18.21 3.36 23.31
N LEU A 154 -18.68 2.52 24.24
CA LEU A 154 -18.92 1.09 24.02
C LEU A 154 -20.03 0.83 22.98
N SER A 155 -20.73 1.88 22.50
CA SER A 155 -21.72 1.76 21.44
C SER A 155 -21.15 1.72 20.01
N GLU A 156 -19.87 2.12 19.82
CA GLU A 156 -19.18 2.02 18.52
C GLU A 156 -18.55 0.64 18.29
N LEU A 157 -18.27 -0.11 19.37
CA LEU A 157 -17.77 -1.50 19.32
C LEU A 157 -18.80 -2.51 18.81
N GLU A 158 -20.09 -2.14 18.72
CA GLU A 158 -21.17 -3.01 18.23
C GLU A 158 -21.40 -2.91 16.71
N GLU A 159 -20.75 -1.98 16.01
CA GLU A 159 -20.64 -2.06 14.55
C GLU A 159 -19.67 -3.18 14.22
N ALA A 160 -20.22 -4.36 13.90
CA ALA A 160 -19.50 -5.58 13.54
C ALA A 160 -18.14 -5.29 12.91
N ALA A 161 -17.06 -5.40 13.72
CA ALA A 161 -15.67 -5.06 13.37
C ALA A 161 -15.42 -5.15 11.87
N SER A 162 -15.52 -4.00 11.20
CA SER A 162 -15.52 -3.97 9.74
C SER A 162 -14.10 -4.31 9.30
N ILE A 163 -13.93 -5.44 8.62
CA ILE A 163 -12.60 -5.90 8.24
C ILE A 163 -12.09 -4.97 7.14
N THR A 164 -11.10 -4.15 7.45
CA THR A 164 -10.45 -3.31 6.45
C THR A 164 -9.40 -4.09 5.68
N VAL A 165 -9.18 -3.69 4.42
CA VAL A 165 -8.11 -4.26 3.57
C VAL A 165 -6.75 -4.03 4.24
N ARG A 166 -6.56 -2.87 4.87
CA ARG A 166 -5.37 -2.51 5.62
C ARG A 166 -5.10 -3.44 6.79
N GLY A 167 -6.13 -3.77 7.58
CA GLY A 167 -6.01 -4.75 8.66
C GLY A 167 -5.64 -6.16 8.15
N LEU A 168 -6.20 -6.58 7.00
CA LEU A 168 -5.81 -7.84 6.35
C LEU A 168 -4.36 -7.82 5.87
N VAL A 169 -3.91 -6.72 5.26
CA VAL A 169 -2.53 -6.57 4.79
C VAL A 169 -1.55 -6.60 5.95
N ARG A 170 -1.84 -5.91 7.07
CA ARG A 170 -1.02 -5.99 8.29
C ARG A 170 -0.91 -7.43 8.79
N ALA A 171 -2.02 -8.16 8.87
CA ALA A 171 -2.01 -9.56 9.27
C ALA A 171 -1.19 -10.44 8.32
N VAL A 172 -1.26 -10.20 7.01
CA VAL A 172 -0.41 -10.88 6.00
C VAL A 172 1.07 -10.55 6.22
N ASN A 173 1.40 -9.29 6.47
CA ASN A 173 2.78 -8.85 6.76
C ASN A 173 3.35 -9.53 8.01
N ILE A 174 2.55 -9.69 9.07
CA ILE A 174 2.93 -10.46 10.27
C ILE A 174 3.20 -11.94 9.92
N LEU A 175 2.40 -12.53 9.04
CA LEU A 175 2.64 -13.90 8.59
C LEU A 175 3.93 -13.98 7.75
N LEU A 176 4.16 -13.04 6.83
CA LEU A 176 5.39 -12.99 6.03
C LEU A 176 6.64 -12.92 6.91
N ASP A 177 6.58 -12.16 8.02
CA ASP A 177 7.65 -12.13 9.01
C ASP A 177 7.94 -13.51 9.61
N ARG A 178 6.90 -14.21 10.04
CA ARG A 178 7.02 -15.54 10.66
C ARG A 178 7.55 -16.60 9.71
N PHE A 179 7.29 -16.44 8.41
CA PHE A 179 7.86 -17.27 7.35
C PHE A 179 9.27 -16.81 6.91
N GLY A 180 9.81 -15.74 7.50
CA GLY A 180 11.16 -15.22 7.21
C GLY A 180 11.27 -14.53 5.85
N VAL A 181 10.16 -14.10 5.26
CA VAL A 181 10.13 -13.34 4.02
C VAL A 181 10.60 -11.91 4.32
N ARG A 182 11.38 -11.30 3.43
CA ARG A 182 11.96 -9.97 3.66
C ARG A 182 11.09 -8.83 3.16
N GLU A 183 10.35 -9.06 2.08
CA GLU A 183 9.44 -8.07 1.54
C GLU A 183 8.14 -7.98 2.36
N ARG A 184 7.51 -6.81 2.34
CA ARG A 184 6.20 -6.54 2.93
C ARG A 184 5.32 -5.81 1.95
N LEU A 185 4.02 -6.03 2.01
CA LEU A 185 3.03 -5.29 1.26
C LEU A 185 2.90 -3.89 1.85
N ILE A 186 3.31 -2.89 1.09
CA ILE A 186 3.37 -1.48 1.47
C ILE A 186 2.31 -0.71 0.68
N PRO A 187 1.55 0.22 1.30
CA PRO A 187 0.47 0.94 0.63
C PRO A 187 1.04 2.01 -0.30
N LEU A 188 0.59 1.94 -1.56
CA LEU A 188 0.75 2.98 -2.55
C LEU A 188 -0.35 4.03 -2.34
N PRO A 189 -0.18 5.27 -2.85
CA PRO A 189 -1.19 6.31 -2.69
C PRO A 189 -2.60 5.85 -3.10
N SER A 190 -3.56 6.12 -2.21
CA SER A 190 -4.98 5.78 -2.38
C SER A 190 -5.77 7.01 -2.87
N ASP A 191 -6.82 6.79 -3.67
CA ASP A 191 -7.73 7.87 -4.10
C ASP A 191 -9.03 7.90 -3.29
N GLY A 192 -9.03 7.27 -2.11
CA GLY A 192 -10.20 7.12 -1.22
C GLY A 192 -11.20 6.07 -1.68
N ARG A 193 -11.07 5.55 -2.89
CA ARG A 193 -11.93 4.48 -3.45
C ARG A 193 -11.12 3.21 -3.73
N ARG A 194 -9.89 3.37 -4.19
CA ARG A 194 -8.97 2.30 -4.56
C ARG A 194 -7.77 2.28 -3.65
N GLU A 195 -7.47 1.13 -3.09
CA GLU A 195 -6.30 0.91 -2.26
C GLU A 195 -5.36 -0.11 -2.92
N ALA A 196 -4.09 0.28 -3.10
CA ALA A 196 -3.10 -0.53 -3.78
C ALA A 196 -1.88 -0.80 -2.91
N TYR A 197 -1.29 -1.98 -3.08
CA TYR A 197 -0.19 -2.46 -2.26
C TYR A 197 0.92 -3.11 -3.07
N ALA A 198 2.10 -3.04 -2.47
CA ALA A 198 3.35 -3.32 -3.12
C ALA A 198 4.34 -4.08 -2.24
N ALA A 199 4.77 -5.27 -2.64
CA ALA A 199 5.87 -5.96 -1.95
C ALA A 199 7.20 -5.24 -2.12
N LEU A 200 7.73 -4.69 -1.03
CA LEU A 200 9.02 -4.00 -0.99
C LEU A 200 9.86 -4.46 0.21
N PRO A 201 11.19 -4.51 0.09
CA PRO A 201 12.07 -4.58 1.24
C PRO A 201 12.10 -3.24 2.00
N VAL A 202 12.55 -3.29 3.26
CA VAL A 202 12.55 -2.13 4.17
C VAL A 202 13.31 -0.92 3.65
N ALA A 203 14.44 -1.11 2.97
CA ALA A 203 15.29 0.00 2.51
C ALA A 203 14.61 0.81 1.39
N GLU A 204 13.98 0.11 0.46
CA GLU A 204 13.25 0.64 -0.68
C GLU A 204 11.94 1.30 -0.21
N ALA A 205 11.20 0.64 0.68
CA ALA A 205 9.99 1.21 1.29
C ALA A 205 10.29 2.52 2.04
N MET A 206 11.35 2.55 2.85
CA MET A 206 11.80 3.76 3.54
C MET A 206 12.24 4.88 2.58
N THR A 207 12.82 4.51 1.44
CA THR A 207 13.22 5.48 0.42
C THR A 207 11.98 6.10 -0.25
N LEU A 208 10.98 5.31 -0.57
CA LEU A 208 9.71 5.80 -1.10
C LEU A 208 8.92 6.63 -0.08
N CYS A 209 8.87 6.20 1.19
CA CYS A 209 8.22 6.95 2.27
C CYS A 209 8.79 8.36 2.40
N ARG A 210 10.13 8.49 2.47
CA ARG A 210 10.81 9.79 2.53
C ARG A 210 10.61 10.65 1.27
N ALA A 211 10.38 10.01 0.13
CA ALA A 211 10.13 10.70 -1.14
C ALA A 211 8.64 11.11 -1.31
N GLY A 212 7.76 10.75 -0.37
CA GLY A 212 6.31 10.98 -0.49
C GLY A 212 5.65 10.08 -1.54
N GLY A 213 6.23 8.91 -1.80
CA GLY A 213 5.74 7.95 -2.80
C GLY A 213 4.82 6.86 -2.24
N LEU A 214 4.43 6.95 -0.97
CA LEU A 214 3.55 6.00 -0.28
C LEU A 214 2.37 6.75 0.34
N ASP A 215 1.28 6.03 0.59
CA ASP A 215 0.13 6.56 1.33
C ASP A 215 0.49 6.86 2.79
N VAL A 216 1.42 6.09 3.34
CA VAL A 216 1.94 6.28 4.69
C VAL A 216 3.12 7.27 4.69
N THR A 217 2.93 8.38 5.37
CA THR A 217 3.84 9.54 5.34
C THR A 217 4.88 9.57 6.46
N ASN A 218 4.75 8.70 7.48
CA ASN A 218 5.70 8.62 8.58
C ASN A 218 6.27 7.20 8.72
N ALA A 219 7.50 7.12 9.22
CA ALA A 219 8.20 5.84 9.32
C ALA A 219 7.55 4.91 10.34
N GLU A 220 7.08 5.43 11.47
CA GLU A 220 6.51 4.63 12.56
C GLU A 220 5.30 3.80 12.09
N ARG A 221 4.34 4.45 11.43
CA ARG A 221 3.18 3.78 10.83
C ARG A 221 3.58 2.82 9.71
N LEU A 222 4.64 3.13 8.97
CA LEU A 222 5.15 2.20 7.95
C LEU A 222 5.70 0.92 8.60
N PHE A 223 6.47 1.04 9.69
CA PHE A 223 7.00 -0.10 10.42
C PHE A 223 5.90 -0.93 11.07
N ASP A 224 4.90 -0.28 11.67
CA ASP A 224 3.75 -0.98 12.27
C ASP A 224 2.92 -1.76 11.23
N LEU A 225 2.55 -1.11 10.12
CA LEU A 225 1.81 -1.76 9.04
C LEU A 225 2.61 -2.89 8.38
N ALA A 226 3.91 -2.67 8.18
CA ALA A 226 4.81 -3.65 7.57
C ALA A 226 5.19 -4.78 8.53
N ALA A 227 4.92 -4.67 9.83
CA ALA A 227 5.36 -5.62 10.84
C ALA A 227 6.86 -5.95 10.71
N TRP A 228 7.69 -4.90 10.69
CA TRP A 228 9.15 -4.96 10.71
C TRP A 228 9.73 -4.64 12.09
#